data_AF-A0A328W6A7-F1
#
_entry.id   AF-A0A328W6A7-F1
#
_cell.length_a   1.000
_cell.length_b   1.000
_cell.length_c   1.000
_cell.angle_alpha   90.00
_cell.angle_beta   90.00
_cell.angle_gamma   90.00
#
_symmetry.space_group_name_H-M   'P 1'
#
loop_
_entity.id
_entity.type
_entity.pdbx_description
1 polymer ?
#
loop_
_entity_poly.entity_id
_entity_poly.type
_entity_poly.pdbx_seq_one_letter_code
_entity_poly.pdbx_strand_id
1 'polypeptide(L)' 'MAVHYVLAEEDIPEGGHAVVNIEGREIGIYRVNGEYHAVLNYCPHQGAPIC' A
#
# COMPACT_ATOMS: atom_id res chain seq x y z
N MET A 1 15.85 -3.31 10.23
CA MET A 1 14.56 -3.07 9.54
C MET A 1 13.48 -3.09 10.61
N ALA A 2 12.65 -2.06 10.68
CA ALA A 2 11.49 -2.03 11.57
C ALA A 2 10.30 -2.71 10.89
N VAL A 3 9.42 -3.33 11.67
CA VAL A 3 8.16 -3.91 11.20
C VAL A 3 7.03 -2.96 11.59
N HIS A 4 6.16 -2.66 10.64
CA HIS A 4 4.95 -1.85 10.87
C HIS A 4 3.73 -2.72 10.59
N TYR A 5 2.84 -2.85 11.57
CA TYR A 5 1.52 -3.48 11.39
C TYR A 5 0.55 -2.41 10.91
N VAL A 6 -0.07 -2.64 9.76
CA VAL A 6 -0.78 -1.58 9.02
C VAL A 6 -2.27 -1.87 8.84
N LEU A 7 -2.64 -3.11 8.51
CA LEU A 7 -4.01 -3.55 8.23
C LEU A 7 -4.16 -5.03 8.59
N ALA A 8 -5.40 -5.46 8.79
CA ALA A 8 -5.79 -6.86 8.83
C ALA A 8 -6.06 -7.39 7.41
N GLU A 9 -6.04 -8.72 7.24
CA GLU A 9 -6.34 -9.35 5.94
C GLU A 9 -7.75 -8.98 5.44
N GLU A 10 -8.72 -8.84 6.35
CA GLU A 10 -10.11 -8.51 6.02
C GLU A 10 -10.30 -7.09 5.49
N ASP A 11 -9.37 -6.18 5.77
CA ASP A 11 -9.42 -4.80 5.28
C ASP A 11 -9.15 -4.71 3.76
N ILE A 12 -8.47 -5.72 3.19
CA ILE A 12 -8.15 -5.79 1.76
C ILE A 12 -8.59 -7.15 1.19
N PRO A 13 -9.85 -7.28 0.74
CA PRO A 13 -10.30 -8.47 0.02
C PRO A 13 -9.55 -8.63 -1.31
N GLU A 14 -9.65 -9.81 -1.94
CA GLU A 14 -9.07 -10.11 -3.25
C GLU A 14 -9.46 -9.02 -4.28
N GLY A 15 -8.47 -8.43 -4.96
CA GLY A 15 -8.66 -7.32 -5.91
C GLY A 15 -8.77 -5.94 -5.27
N GLY A 16 -8.76 -5.86 -3.93
CA GLY A 16 -8.81 -4.61 -3.17
C GLY A 16 -7.45 -3.93 -3.01
N HIS A 17 -7.50 -2.69 -2.54
CA HIS A 17 -6.32 -1.93 -2.14
C HIS A 17 -6.63 -0.97 -0.98
N ALA A 18 -5.58 -0.51 -0.31
CA ALA A 18 -5.65 0.54 0.69
C ALA A 18 -4.37 1.38 0.68
N VAL A 19 -4.44 2.63 1.14
CA VAL A 19 -3.28 3.51 1.32
C VAL A 19 -3.05 3.71 2.82
N VAL A 20 -1.83 3.47 3.27
CA VAL A 20 -1.43 3.65 4.68
C VAL A 20 -0.29 4.66 4.79
N ASN A 21 -0.25 5.43 5.88
CA ASN A 21 0.85 6.34 6.15
C ASN A 21 1.80 5.73 7.19
N ILE A 22 3.08 5.61 6.83
CA ILE A 22 4.15 5.09 7.69
C ILE A 22 5.24 6.15 7.75
N GLU A 23 5.38 6.79 8.91
CA GLU A 23 6.42 7.81 9.15
C GLU A 23 6.45 8.91 8.05
N GLY A 24 5.27 9.36 7.61
CA GLY A 24 5.13 10.38 6.57
C GLY A 24 5.21 9.87 5.13
N ARG A 25 5.35 8.55 4.91
CA ARG A 25 5.32 7.93 3.58
C ARG A 25 3.98 7.25 3.36
N GLU A 26 3.31 7.61 2.27
CA GLU A 26 2.10 6.93 1.84
C GLU A 26 2.48 5.67 1.04
N ILE A 27 1.97 4.52 1.47
CA ILE A 27 2.21 3.21 0.84
C ILE A 27 0.87 2.64 0.39
N GLY A 28 0.74 2.34 -0.90
CA GLY A 28 -0.37 1.57 -1.44
C GLY A 28 -0.14 0.09 -1.23
N ILE A 29 -1.11 -0.60 -0.65
CA ILE A 29 -1.14 -2.04 -0.44
C ILE A 29 -2.23 -2.62 -1.34
N TYR A 30 -1.87 -3.61 -2.16
CA TYR A 30 -2.76 -4.24 -3.13
C TYR A 30 -2.81 -5.75 -2.88
N ARG A 31 -4.00 -6.36 -2.99
CA ARG A 31 -4.16 -7.82 -3.00
C ARG A 31 -4.53 -8.29 -4.40
N VAL A 32 -3.57 -8.91 -5.10
CA VAL A 32 -3.71 -9.33 -6.50
C VAL A 32 -3.30 -10.78 -6.63
N ASN A 33 -4.16 -11.63 -7.20
CA ASN A 33 -3.93 -13.07 -7.36
C ASN A 33 -3.55 -13.78 -6.05
N GLY A 34 -4.23 -13.44 -4.94
CA GLY A 34 -3.94 -13.97 -3.62
C GLY A 34 -2.64 -13.46 -2.95
N GLU A 35 -1.87 -12.58 -3.60
CA GLU A 35 -0.62 -12.04 -3.07
C GLU A 35 -0.75 -10.56 -2.66
N TYR A 36 0.03 -10.16 -1.65
CA TYR A 36 0.09 -8.77 -1.20
C TYR A 36 1.30 -8.06 -1.80
N HIS A 37 1.04 -6.90 -2.39
CA HIS A 37 2.07 -6.03 -2.95
C HIS A 37 2.01 -4.66 -2.27
N ALA A 38 3.18 -4.06 -2.03
CA ALA A 38 3.30 -2.72 -1.49
C ALA A 38 4.08 -1.83 -2.46
N VAL A 39 3.58 -0.62 -2.71
CA VAL A 39 4.22 0.38 -3.56
C VAL A 39 4.18 1.74 -2.87
N LEU A 40 5.23 2.53 -3.05
CA LEU A 40 5.21 3.92 -2.59
C LEU A 40 4.15 4.68 -3.39
N ASN A 41 3.22 5.36 -2.70
CA ASN A 41 2.19 6.18 -3.31
C ASN A 41 2.77 7.51 -3.82
N TYR A 42 3.71 7.41 -4.76
CA TYR A 42 4.45 8.52 -5.32
C TYR A 42 4.85 8.21 -6.76
N CYS A 43 4.44 9.08 -7.68
CA CYS A 43 4.78 8.99 -9.09
C CYS A 43 6.22 9.48 -9.28
N PRO A 44 7.16 8.62 -9.74
CA PRO A 44 8.55 9.03 -9.92
C PRO A 44 8.74 10.05 -11.04
N HIS A 45 7.74 10.26 -11.90
CA HIS A 45 7.79 11.22 -13.00
C HIS A 45 7.42 12.64 -12.57
N GLN A 46 6.28 12.83 -11.89
CA GLN A 46 5.72 14.15 -11.57
C GLN A 46 5.32 14.34 -10.10
N GLY A 47 5.54 13.35 -9.24
CA GLY A 47 5.32 13.45 -7.80
C GLY A 47 3.87 13.42 -7.33
N ALA A 48 2.91 13.11 -8.21
CA ALA A 48 1.52 12.87 -7.83
C ALA A 48 1.35 11.49 -7.13
N PRO A 49 0.29 11.30 -6.32
CA PRO A 49 -0.14 9.98 -5.87
C PRO A 49 -0.42 9.05 -7.06
N ILE A 50 -0.08 7.76 -6.91
CA ILE A 50 -0.31 6.72 -7.94
C ILE A 50 -1.38 5.70 -7.54
N CYS A 51 -1.84 5.75 -6.29
CA CYS A 51 -2.87 4.89 -5.75
C CYS A 51 -4.25 5.54 -5.87
#